data_AF-A0A1F4PX61-F1
#
_entry.id   AF-A0A1F4PX61-F1
#
_cell.length_a   1.000
_cell.length_b   1.000
_cell.length_c   1.000
_cell.angle_alpha   90.00
_cell.angle_beta   90.00
_cell.angle_gamma   90.00
#
_symmetry.space_group_name_H-M   'P 1'
#
loop_
_entity.id
_entity.type
_entity.pdbx_description
1 polymer ?
#
loop_
_entity_poly.entity_id
_entity_poly.type
_entity_poly.pdbx_seq_one_letter_code
_entity_poly.pdbx_strand_id
1 'polypeptide(L)'
;MSRATDLTRLYEEITDAAVQQGLLTFPGYVGEDLPSVWWQGDPGDWYGFLMIAKSEGARTIFLGRGVLEAEDLQGLAEWVEEKAGPGSTNGDRARLKEFERYIGCTGEIRLGWIKEGVAFVLQQRTEWYEEFLELMAETEEEEEDLDEFEHPG
;
A
#
# COMPACT_ATOMS: atom_id res chain seq x y z
N MET A 1 -15.04 8.69 -12.49
CA MET A 1 -15.36 8.44 -11.07
C MET A 1 -14.36 9.23 -10.26
N SER A 2 -14.79 10.00 -9.25
CA SER A 2 -13.85 10.65 -8.34
C SER A 2 -13.15 9.54 -7.55
N ARG A 3 -11.92 9.18 -7.89
CA ARG A 3 -11.12 8.27 -7.05
C ARG A 3 -11.00 8.94 -5.67
N ALA A 4 -11.29 8.20 -4.60
CA ALA A 4 -11.18 8.73 -3.26
C ALA A 4 -9.71 9.08 -3.00
N THR A 5 -9.43 10.30 -2.58
CA THR A 5 -8.08 10.76 -2.25
C THR A 5 -7.61 10.29 -0.88
N ASP A 6 -8.51 9.73 -0.06
CA ASP A 6 -8.21 9.20 1.26
C ASP A 6 -9.13 8.00 1.53
N LEU A 7 -8.54 6.84 1.77
CA LEU A 7 -9.25 5.59 2.02
C LEU A 7 -9.57 5.37 3.51
N THR A 8 -9.27 6.31 4.41
CA THR A 8 -9.43 6.13 5.86
C THR A 8 -10.84 5.69 6.25
N ARG A 9 -11.87 6.34 5.70
CA ARG A 9 -13.27 5.96 5.97
C ARG A 9 -13.62 4.58 5.44
N LEU A 10 -13.08 4.21 4.29
CA LEU A 10 -13.30 2.90 3.70
C LEU A 10 -12.65 1.80 4.55
N TYR A 11 -11.46 2.06 5.11
CA TYR A 11 -10.81 1.15 6.04
C TYR A 11 -11.65 0.90 7.30
N GLU A 12 -12.20 1.96 7.88
CA GLU A 12 -13.10 1.88 9.03
C GLU A 12 -14.38 1.11 8.69
N GLU A 13 -14.99 1.40 7.53
CA GLU A 13 -16.18 0.70 7.03
C GLU A 13 -15.94 -0.80 6.84
N ILE A 14 -14.83 -1.18 6.21
CA ILE A 14 -14.41 -2.58 6.01
C ILE A 14 -14.22 -3.28 7.36
N THR A 15 -13.55 -2.60 8.30
CA THR A 15 -13.28 -3.13 9.64
C THR A 15 -14.59 -3.43 10.37
N ASP A 16 -15.50 -2.47 10.40
CA ASP A 16 -16.80 -2.60 11.06
C ASP A 16 -17.65 -3.69 10.39
N ALA A 17 -17.67 -3.74 9.07
CA ALA A 17 -18.40 -4.76 8.32
C ALA A 17 -17.89 -6.18 8.61
N ALA A 18 -16.57 -6.37 8.66
CA ALA A 18 -15.97 -7.66 9.01
C ALA A 18 -16.41 -8.11 10.41
N VAL A 19 -16.33 -7.22 11.40
CA VAL A 19 -16.76 -7.49 12.78
C VAL A 19 -18.25 -7.80 12.85
N GLN A 20 -19.11 -7.05 12.14
CA GLN A 20 -20.55 -7.31 12.07
C GLN A 20 -20.87 -8.68 11.46
N GLN A 21 -20.03 -9.16 10.53
CA GLN A 21 -20.14 -10.50 9.96
C GLN A 21 -19.57 -11.60 10.86
N GLY A 22 -19.03 -11.28 12.03
CA GLY A 22 -18.43 -12.24 12.96
C GLY A 22 -17.04 -12.69 12.57
N LEU A 23 -16.36 -11.95 11.68
CA LEU A 23 -14.96 -12.16 11.35
C LEU A 23 -14.08 -11.37 12.32
N LEU A 24 -12.95 -11.93 12.72
CA LEU A 24 -11.89 -11.21 13.40
C LEU A 24 -11.08 -10.40 12.38
N THR A 25 -10.63 -9.22 12.77
CA THR A 25 -9.64 -8.45 12.01
C THR A 25 -8.29 -8.57 12.68
N PHE A 26 -7.27 -8.89 11.89
CA PHE A 26 -5.87 -8.86 12.32
C PHE A 26 -5.18 -7.69 11.63
N PRO A 27 -4.59 -6.73 12.38
CA PRO A 27 -3.91 -5.60 11.79
C PRO A 27 -2.58 -6.06 11.17
N GLY A 28 -2.48 -6.01 9.84
CA GLY A 28 -1.27 -6.37 9.12
C GLY A 28 -1.51 -6.90 7.72
N TYR A 29 -0.41 -7.12 7.01
CA TYR A 29 -0.38 -7.67 5.67
C TYR A 29 -0.04 -9.15 5.69
N VAL A 30 -0.54 -9.89 4.71
CA VAL A 30 0.01 -11.20 4.40
C VAL A 30 1.40 -10.99 3.78
N GLY A 31 2.41 -11.69 4.29
CA GLY A 31 3.76 -11.63 3.76
C GLY A 31 3.87 -12.16 2.33
N GLU A 32 4.82 -11.63 1.58
CA GLU A 32 4.99 -11.92 0.14
C GLU A 32 5.49 -13.34 -0.15
N ASP A 33 6.06 -14.01 0.86
CA ASP A 33 6.56 -15.39 0.75
C ASP A 33 5.44 -16.43 0.57
N LEU A 34 4.18 -16.05 0.79
CA LEU A 34 3.04 -16.95 0.62
C LEU A 34 2.49 -16.91 -0.82
N PRO A 35 2.23 -18.08 -1.44
CA PRO A 35 1.50 -18.14 -2.71
C PRO A 35 0.19 -17.36 -2.60
N SER A 36 -0.01 -16.41 -3.51
CA SER A 36 -1.11 -15.46 -3.43
C SER A 36 -1.99 -15.48 -4.68
N VAL A 37 -3.30 -15.47 -4.47
CA VAL A 37 -4.33 -15.29 -5.49
C VAL A 37 -4.94 -13.90 -5.31
N TRP A 38 -4.68 -13.02 -6.26
CA TRP A 38 -5.17 -11.64 -6.25
C TRP A 38 -6.58 -11.56 -6.79
N TRP A 39 -7.45 -10.86 -6.08
CA TRP A 39 -8.81 -10.54 -6.52
C TRP A 39 -8.78 -9.84 -7.88
N GLN A 40 -9.45 -10.44 -8.87
CA GLN A 40 -9.60 -9.88 -10.22
C GLN A 40 -11.00 -9.31 -10.46
N GLY A 41 -11.85 -9.27 -9.43
CA GLY A 41 -13.18 -8.64 -9.50
C GLY A 41 -13.09 -7.13 -9.36
N ASP A 42 -14.26 -6.47 -9.25
CA ASP A 42 -14.31 -5.05 -8.91
C ASP A 42 -13.67 -4.83 -7.53
N PRO A 43 -12.63 -3.98 -7.40
CA PRO A 43 -12.04 -3.64 -6.11
C PRO A 43 -13.05 -2.99 -5.14
N GLY A 44 -14.10 -2.35 -5.67
CA GLY A 44 -15.21 -1.81 -4.89
C GLY A 44 -16.10 -2.90 -4.26
N ASP A 45 -16.03 -4.14 -4.71
CA ASP A 45 -16.74 -5.30 -4.13
C ASP A 45 -15.95 -5.96 -2.99
N TRP A 46 -15.36 -5.14 -2.12
CA TRP A 46 -14.65 -5.62 -0.92
C TRP A 46 -15.59 -6.40 0.02
N TYR A 47 -16.88 -6.09 0.03
CA TYR A 47 -17.85 -6.81 0.85
C TYR A 47 -18.08 -8.23 0.30
N GLY A 48 -18.20 -8.40 -1.02
CA GLY A 48 -18.23 -9.71 -1.67
C GLY A 48 -17.02 -10.57 -1.31
N PHE A 49 -15.82 -9.97 -1.32
CA PHE A 49 -14.58 -10.62 -0.88
C PHE A 49 -14.67 -11.14 0.57
N LEU A 50 -15.15 -10.32 1.52
CA LEU A 50 -15.36 -10.74 2.91
C LEU A 50 -16.36 -11.91 3.02
N MET A 51 -17.44 -11.86 2.24
CA MET A 51 -18.46 -12.90 2.27
C MET A 51 -17.97 -14.22 1.69
N ILE A 52 -17.13 -14.19 0.65
CA ILE A 52 -16.45 -15.38 0.14
C ILE A 52 -15.55 -15.97 1.23
N ALA A 53 -14.66 -15.17 1.82
CA ALA A 53 -13.79 -15.62 2.91
C ALA A 53 -14.57 -16.31 4.04
N LYS A 54 -15.66 -15.68 4.49
CA LYS A 54 -16.57 -16.24 5.50
C LYS A 54 -17.19 -17.55 5.07
N SER A 55 -17.68 -17.64 3.82
CA SER A 55 -18.27 -18.87 3.27
C SER A 55 -17.27 -20.02 3.14
N GLU A 56 -15.99 -19.69 2.96
CA GLU A 56 -14.89 -20.66 2.96
C GLU A 56 -14.47 -21.07 4.38
N GLY A 57 -15.07 -20.46 5.41
CA GLY A 57 -14.80 -20.75 6.81
C GLY A 57 -13.66 -19.93 7.42
N ALA A 58 -13.19 -18.88 6.76
CA ALA A 58 -12.22 -17.96 7.35
C ALA A 58 -12.79 -17.35 8.64
N ARG A 59 -11.97 -17.34 9.69
CA ARG A 59 -12.32 -16.70 10.97
C ARG A 59 -11.64 -15.34 11.15
N THR A 60 -10.55 -15.11 10.44
CA THR A 60 -9.72 -13.92 10.54
C THR A 60 -9.46 -13.36 9.15
N ILE A 61 -9.59 -12.04 9.02
CA ILE A 61 -9.15 -11.26 7.87
C ILE A 61 -7.93 -10.46 8.29
N PHE A 62 -6.84 -10.60 7.55
CA PHE A 62 -5.69 -9.72 7.63
C PHE A 62 -6.07 -8.41 6.94
N LEU A 63 -6.04 -7.31 7.68
CA LEU A 63 -6.47 -6.01 7.20
C LEU A 63 -5.36 -4.99 7.49
N GLY A 64 -4.65 -4.59 6.44
CA GLY A 64 -3.59 -3.60 6.48
C GLY A 64 -4.01 -2.31 5.77
N ARG A 65 -3.33 -1.21 6.13
CA ARG A 65 -3.45 0.07 5.43
C ARG A 65 -2.12 0.79 5.36
N GLY A 66 -1.88 1.46 4.23
CA GLY A 66 -0.72 2.33 4.00
C GLY A 66 -1.14 3.76 4.25
N VAL A 67 -0.55 4.41 5.26
CA VAL A 67 -0.74 5.82 5.57
C VAL A 67 0.53 6.54 5.20
N LEU A 68 0.43 7.68 4.51
CA LEU A 68 1.60 8.49 4.23
C LEU A 68 2.00 9.26 5.50
N GLU A 69 3.13 8.92 6.10
CA GLU A 69 3.68 9.64 7.25
C GLU A 69 4.58 10.78 6.78
N ALA A 70 4.78 11.79 7.64
CA ALA A 70 5.61 12.94 7.28
C ALA A 70 7.09 12.54 7.13
N GLU A 71 7.51 11.55 7.92
CA GLU A 71 8.82 10.94 7.95
C GLU A 71 9.15 10.25 6.61
N ASP A 72 8.17 9.56 6.00
CA ASP A 72 8.35 8.91 4.69
C ASP A 72 8.72 9.93 3.60
N LEU A 73 8.02 11.08 3.59
CA LEU A 73 8.33 12.17 2.66
C LEU A 73 9.65 12.87 2.96
N GLN A 74 10.04 12.95 4.22
CA GLN A 74 11.31 13.56 4.59
C GLN A 74 12.48 12.76 4.02
N GLY A 75 12.48 11.43 4.18
CA GLY A 75 13.51 10.56 3.59
C GLY A 75 13.60 10.71 2.08
N LEU A 76 12.43 10.70 1.42
CA LEU A 76 12.35 10.88 -0.03
C LEU A 76 12.86 12.26 -0.50
N ALA A 77 12.58 13.32 0.27
CA ALA A 77 13.07 14.66 -0.02
C ALA A 77 14.59 14.78 0.11
N GLU A 78 15.18 14.14 1.13
CA GLU A 78 16.64 14.09 1.32
C GLU A 78 17.31 13.41 0.12
N TRP A 79 16.79 12.26 -0.33
CA TRP A 79 17.27 11.57 -1.54
C TRP A 79 17.14 12.43 -2.81
N VAL A 80 15.98 13.08 -3.01
CA VAL A 80 15.76 13.95 -4.18
C VAL A 80 16.78 15.09 -4.20
N GLU A 81 17.09 15.70 -3.04
CA GLU A 81 18.08 16.77 -2.95
C GLU A 81 19.51 16.28 -3.18
N GLU A 82 19.87 15.08 -2.72
CA GLU A 82 21.19 14.47 -2.96
C GLU A 82 21.40 14.16 -4.45
N LYS A 83 20.41 13.53 -5.09
CA LYS A 83 20.41 13.28 -6.53
C LYS A 83 20.40 14.57 -7.33
N ALA A 84 19.98 15.70 -6.71
CA ALA A 84 19.58 16.84 -7.50
C ALA A 84 20.72 17.54 -8.26
N GLY A 85 21.93 17.61 -7.71
CA GLY A 85 23.01 18.43 -8.31
C GLY A 85 22.55 19.82 -8.81
N PRO A 86 23.31 20.51 -9.67
CA PRO A 86 22.89 21.79 -10.26
C PRO A 86 21.82 21.68 -11.35
N GLY A 87 21.26 20.49 -11.61
CA GLY A 87 20.50 20.21 -12.83
C GLY A 87 19.32 19.25 -12.71
N SER A 88 18.98 18.76 -11.52
CA SER A 88 17.88 17.80 -11.36
C SER A 88 16.51 18.44 -11.40
N THR A 89 15.63 17.53 -11.76
CA THR A 89 14.28 17.55 -12.26
C THR A 89 13.36 18.38 -11.37
N ASN A 90 12.95 19.55 -11.87
CA ASN A 90 11.81 20.31 -11.32
C ASN A 90 10.55 19.43 -11.09
N GLY A 91 10.46 18.26 -11.73
CA GLY A 91 9.37 17.29 -11.58
C GLY A 91 9.31 16.61 -10.21
N ASP A 92 10.43 16.13 -9.65
CA ASP A 92 10.39 15.30 -8.44
C ASP A 92 10.14 16.15 -7.20
N ARG A 93 10.74 17.33 -7.15
CA ARG A 93 10.39 18.38 -6.16
C ARG A 93 8.92 18.79 -6.24
N ALA A 94 8.35 18.85 -7.45
CA ALA A 94 6.94 19.16 -7.61
C ALA A 94 6.04 18.01 -7.12
N ARG A 95 6.41 16.75 -7.40
CA ARG A 95 5.73 15.55 -6.89
C ARG A 95 5.77 15.47 -5.35
N LEU A 96 6.94 15.68 -4.73
CA LEU A 96 7.09 15.75 -3.28
C LEU A 96 6.15 16.77 -2.64
N LYS A 97 6.15 18.00 -3.18
CA LYS A 97 5.25 19.06 -2.73
C LYS A 97 3.77 18.71 -2.94
N GLU A 98 3.46 17.92 -3.96
CA GLU A 98 2.12 17.40 -4.16
C GLU A 98 1.74 16.41 -3.05
N PHE A 99 2.63 15.48 -2.71
CA PHE A 99 2.38 14.46 -1.69
C PHE A 99 2.20 15.04 -0.27
N GLU A 100 2.79 16.19 0.06
CA GLU A 100 2.59 16.87 1.34
C GLU A 100 1.11 17.04 1.73
N ARG A 101 0.21 17.17 0.73
CA ARG A 101 -1.23 17.35 0.98
C ARG A 101 -1.93 16.06 1.46
N TYR A 102 -1.28 14.91 1.30
CA TYR A 102 -1.82 13.59 1.65
C TYR A 102 -1.21 13.02 2.93
N ILE A 103 -0.39 13.79 3.66
CA ILE A 103 0.16 13.38 4.95
C ILE A 103 -1.00 13.02 5.91
N GLY A 104 -0.92 11.83 6.50
CA GLY A 104 -1.94 11.27 7.38
C GLY A 104 -3.14 10.64 6.66
N CYS A 105 -3.23 10.73 5.33
CA CYS A 105 -4.25 10.05 4.54
C CYS A 105 -3.87 8.58 4.30
N THR A 106 -4.89 7.73 4.20
CA THR A 106 -4.70 6.33 3.82
C THR A 106 -4.69 6.21 2.29
N GLY A 107 -3.57 5.79 1.72
CA GLY A 107 -3.38 5.60 0.29
C GLY A 107 -3.56 4.16 -0.19
N GLU A 108 -3.41 3.18 0.72
CA GLU A 108 -3.63 1.76 0.44
C GLU A 108 -4.49 1.10 1.50
N ILE A 109 -5.37 0.18 1.09
CA ILE A 109 -5.97 -0.84 1.95
C ILE A 109 -5.71 -2.21 1.33
N ARG A 110 -5.28 -3.18 2.14
CA ARG A 110 -5.12 -4.57 1.71
C ARG A 110 -5.88 -5.49 2.65
N LEU A 111 -6.69 -6.36 2.07
CA LEU A 111 -7.39 -7.44 2.76
C LEU A 111 -6.78 -8.77 2.34
N GLY A 112 -6.71 -9.71 3.27
CA GLY A 112 -6.40 -11.08 2.93
C GLY A 112 -6.96 -12.11 3.88
N TRP A 113 -7.15 -13.33 3.41
CA TRP A 113 -7.29 -14.51 4.25
C TRP A 113 -6.41 -15.63 3.71
N ILE A 114 -6.04 -16.56 4.59
CA ILE A 114 -5.21 -17.70 4.23
C ILE A 114 -6.07 -18.96 4.31
N LYS A 115 -6.01 -19.77 3.26
CA LYS A 115 -6.64 -21.09 3.20
C LYS A 115 -5.66 -22.07 2.57
N GLU A 116 -5.37 -23.14 3.29
CA GLU A 116 -4.51 -24.23 2.81
C GLU A 116 -3.13 -23.76 2.32
N GLY A 117 -2.57 -22.74 2.98
CA GLY A 117 -1.27 -22.16 2.62
C GLY A 117 -1.28 -21.20 1.42
N VAL A 118 -2.46 -20.91 0.87
CA VAL A 118 -2.65 -19.89 -0.18
C VAL A 118 -3.32 -18.67 0.43
N ALA A 119 -2.76 -17.50 0.15
CA ALA A 119 -3.37 -16.23 0.50
C ALA A 119 -4.29 -15.75 -0.62
N PHE A 120 -5.49 -15.33 -0.26
CA PHE A 120 -6.40 -14.63 -1.16
C PHE A 120 -6.37 -13.17 -0.77
N VAL A 121 -6.08 -12.29 -1.72
CA VAL A 121 -5.73 -10.89 -1.44
C VAL A 121 -6.58 -9.95 -2.29
N LEU A 122 -7.10 -8.89 -1.67
CA LEU A 122 -7.70 -7.75 -2.35
C LEU A 122 -6.93 -6.50 -1.95
N GLN A 123 -6.60 -5.65 -2.92
CA GLN A 123 -5.94 -4.37 -2.69
C GLN A 123 -6.71 -3.25 -3.35
N GLN A 124 -6.82 -2.14 -2.62
CA GLN A 124 -7.27 -0.86 -3.14
C GLN A 124 -6.19 0.17 -2.87
N ARG A 125 -5.89 0.97 -3.88
CA ARG A 125 -4.86 2.00 -3.82
C ARG A 125 -5.36 3.27 -4.50
N THR A 126 -4.97 4.41 -3.96
CA THR A 126 -5.20 5.72 -4.59
C THR A 126 -4.13 5.97 -5.65
N GLU A 127 -4.43 6.80 -6.65
CA GLU A 127 -3.46 7.19 -7.69
C GLU A 127 -2.22 7.83 -7.08
N TRP A 128 -2.40 8.77 -6.14
CA TRP A 128 -1.26 9.45 -5.52
C TRP A 128 -0.36 8.50 -4.72
N TYR A 129 -0.92 7.42 -4.15
CA TYR A 129 -0.13 6.44 -3.41
C TYR A 129 0.58 5.46 -4.35
N GLU A 130 0.00 5.18 -5.53
CA GLU A 130 0.72 4.50 -6.62
C GLU A 130 1.94 5.32 -7.04
N GLU A 131 1.76 6.60 -7.34
CA GLU A 131 2.84 7.51 -7.74
C GLU A 131 3.90 7.69 -6.64
N PHE A 132 3.48 7.74 -5.37
CA PHE A 132 4.39 7.80 -4.23
C PHE A 132 5.26 6.55 -4.14
N LEU A 133 4.66 5.35 -4.26
CA LEU A 133 5.40 4.09 -4.21
C LEU A 133 6.34 3.92 -5.42
N GLU A 134 5.95 4.40 -6.61
CA GLU A 134 6.84 4.42 -7.77
C GLU A 134 8.08 5.28 -7.49
N LEU A 135 7.91 6.48 -6.91
CA LEU A 135 9.04 7.34 -6.56
C LEU A 135 9.92 6.75 -5.46
N MET A 136 9.34 6.05 -4.48
CA MET A 136 10.11 5.31 -3.46
C MET A 136 10.88 4.13 -4.06
N ALA A 137 10.30 3.37 -4.99
CA ALA A 137 11.00 2.26 -5.63
C ALA A 137 12.21 2.76 -6.44
N GLU A 138 12.09 3.91 -7.12
CA GLU A 138 13.22 4.56 -7.79
C GLU A 138 14.38 4.91 -6.83
N THR A 139 14.10 5.16 -5.54
CA THR A 139 15.16 5.42 -4.55
C THR A 139 15.85 4.15 -4.10
N GLU A 140 15.07 3.08 -3.86
CA GLU A 140 15.59 1.79 -3.40
C GLU A 140 16.46 1.11 -4.47
N GLU A 141 16.04 1.13 -5.73
CA GLU A 141 16.83 0.57 -6.84
C GLU A 141 18.21 1.24 -6.98
N GLU A 142 18.31 2.55 -6.75
CA GLU A 142 19.59 3.26 -6.82
C GLU A 142 20.50 2.99 -5.63
N GLU A 143 19.93 2.78 -4.44
CA GLU A 143 20.72 2.36 -3.26
C GLU A 143 21.33 0.96 -3.47
N GLU A 144 20.56 0.02 -4.01
CA GLU A 144 21.04 -1.34 -4.33
C GLU A 144 22.16 -1.33 -5.39
N ASP A 145 22.02 -0.51 -6.44
CA ASP A 145 23.06 -0.36 -7.47
C ASP A 145 24.37 0.15 -6.85
N LEU A 146 24.32 1.17 -5.99
CA LEU A 146 25.50 1.75 -5.34
C LEU A 146 26.23 0.74 -4.44
N ASP A 147 25.48 -0.07 -3.70
CA ASP A 147 26.04 -1.13 -2.86
C ASP A 147 26.77 -2.21 -3.69
N GLU A 148 26.24 -2.59 -4.87
CA GLU A 148 26.90 -3.53 -5.79
C GLU A 148 28.21 -2.95 -6.35
N PHE A 149 28.27 -1.63 -6.61
CA PHE A 149 29.48 -0.97 -7.09
C PHE A 149 30.58 -0.85 -6.02
N GLU A 150 30.24 -0.67 -4.75
CA GLU A 150 31.21 -0.55 -3.65
C GLU A 150 31.75 -1.92 -3.17
N HIS A 151 31.01 -3.00 -3.42
CA HIS A 151 31.38 -4.36 -3.05
C HIS A 151 31.32 -5.34 -4.24
N PRO A 152 32.19 -5.17 -5.24
CA PRO A 152 32.28 -6.13 -6.33
C PRO A 152 32.81 -7.46 -5.78
N GLY A 153 32.09 -8.55 -6.07
CA GLY A 153 32.44 -9.92 -5.66
C GLY A 153 33.79 -10.43 -6.13
#